data_AF-A0A948F7R5-F1
#
_entry.id   AF-A0A948F7R5-F1
#
_cell.length_a   1.000
_cell.length_b   1.000
_cell.length_c   1.000
_cell.angle_alpha   90.00
_cell.angle_beta   90.00
_cell.angle_gamma   90.00
#
_symmetry.space_group_name_H-M   'P 1'
#
loop_
_entity.id
_entity.type
_entity.pdbx_description
1 polymer ?
#
loop_
_entity_poly.entity_id
_entity_poly.type
_entity_poly.pdbx_seq_one_letter_code
_entity_poly.pdbx_strand_id
1 'polypeptide(L)'
;MLPGILFFFTPLLCSAGPDLAADLFEEGRWTECSRECRRVLLSDPADETARLLQAVSSLRSGRTNEWAGDTLAALSRSRRPEVRAMAAYELGRVVWAKNDAGAAFDLLRKAFLETRSQPLFLRSGCSLHTLLRDFPTLGKNDPSVLQSLETCRPLWTLELREECASPLGPQGREPWVATPGRWVVTFYRNQIAPAIGARCSLEPSCSVYFLAASRKHGLLGLPMLADRLVREPSVVAEGRHPVQGDGPTRFADPVSDHDAWFRAEGGE
;
A
#
# COMPACT_ATOMS: atom_id res chain seq x y z
N MET A 1 -12.80 -8.61 13.80
CA MET A 1 -12.15 -9.68 14.60
C MET A 1 -10.98 -10.17 13.77
N LEU A 2 -9.76 -9.77 14.12
CA LEU A 2 -8.54 -10.24 13.46
C LEU A 2 -8.23 -11.63 14.05
N PRO A 3 -8.16 -12.71 13.25
CA PRO A 3 -7.78 -14.01 13.77
C PRO A 3 -6.31 -13.98 14.17
N GLY A 4 -6.02 -14.66 15.29
CA GLY A 4 -4.76 -14.63 16.01
C GLY A 4 -3.56 -15.00 15.15
N ILE A 5 -2.50 -14.21 15.30
CA ILE A 5 -1.21 -14.42 14.69
C ILE A 5 -0.39 -15.29 15.64
N LEU A 6 -0.19 -16.55 15.30
CA LEU A 6 0.85 -17.39 15.90
C LEU A 6 2.11 -17.25 15.03
N PHE A 7 3.16 -16.59 15.53
CA PHE A 7 4.47 -16.58 14.86
C PHE A 7 5.55 -17.21 15.70
N PHE A 8 6.05 -18.34 15.22
CA PHE A 8 7.34 -18.89 15.60
C PHE A 8 8.47 -18.08 14.94
N PHE A 9 9.09 -17.19 15.71
CA PHE A 9 10.51 -16.91 15.55
C PHE A 9 11.22 -17.85 16.53
N THR A 10 11.99 -18.82 16.03
CA THR A 10 12.87 -19.60 16.90
C THR A 10 14.21 -18.87 17.09
N PRO A 11 14.81 -18.96 18.28
CA PRO A 11 15.67 -17.92 18.82
C PRO A 11 17.14 -18.14 18.42
N LEU A 12 17.82 -17.06 18.06
CA LEU A 12 19.27 -17.06 17.93
C LEU A 12 19.85 -15.74 18.43
N LEU A 13 19.47 -15.36 19.65
CA LEU A 13 20.04 -14.23 20.39
C LEU A 13 20.17 -14.61 21.88
N CYS A 14 20.97 -15.63 22.21
CA CYS A 14 21.35 -15.92 23.59
C CYS A 14 22.29 -14.83 24.12
N SER A 15 21.80 -13.99 25.02
CA SER A 15 22.57 -13.31 26.08
C SER A 15 21.58 -12.76 27.11
N ALA A 16 21.73 -13.15 28.36
CA ALA A 16 20.81 -12.84 29.45
C ALA A 16 20.53 -11.33 29.62
N GLY A 17 19.24 -10.97 29.57
CA GLY A 17 18.71 -9.64 29.96
C GLY A 17 18.32 -8.64 28.85
N PRO A 18 17.72 -9.06 27.71
CA PRO A 18 16.86 -8.14 26.93
C PRO A 18 15.63 -8.78 26.22
N ASP A 19 15.17 -9.99 26.57
CA ASP A 19 14.18 -10.74 25.75
C ASP A 19 12.71 -10.31 25.88
N LEU A 20 12.31 -9.58 26.93
CA LEU A 20 10.89 -9.31 27.18
C LEU A 20 10.21 -8.57 26.01
N ALA A 21 10.90 -7.64 25.35
CA ALA A 21 10.34 -6.95 24.19
C ALA A 21 10.10 -7.89 23.00
N ALA A 22 11.00 -8.85 22.78
CA ALA A 22 10.88 -9.84 21.72
C ALA A 22 9.77 -10.84 22.04
N ASP A 23 9.72 -11.36 23.27
CA ASP A 23 8.66 -12.27 23.73
C ASP A 23 7.27 -11.63 23.57
N LEU A 24 7.10 -10.38 24.03
CA LEU A 24 5.84 -9.65 23.88
C LEU A 24 5.48 -9.41 22.40
N PHE A 25 6.48 -9.27 21.54
CA PHE A 25 6.26 -9.12 20.10
C PHE A 25 5.77 -10.44 19.48
N GLU A 26 6.37 -11.56 19.86
CA GLU A 26 5.99 -12.90 19.40
C GLU A 26 4.59 -13.30 19.88
N GLU A 27 4.22 -12.92 21.12
CA GLU A 27 2.88 -13.11 21.69
C GLU A 27 1.81 -12.18 21.06
N GLY A 28 2.20 -11.25 20.19
CA GLY A 28 1.29 -10.28 19.58
C GLY A 28 0.80 -9.18 20.53
N ARG A 29 1.48 -8.99 21.67
CA ARG A 29 1.18 -7.97 22.69
C ARG A 29 1.81 -6.64 22.31
N TRP A 30 1.34 -6.07 21.20
CA TRP A 30 1.95 -4.90 20.54
C TRP A 30 2.06 -3.67 21.44
N THR A 31 1.05 -3.41 22.28
CA THR A 31 1.05 -2.23 23.16
C THR A 31 2.11 -2.37 24.24
N GLU A 32 2.20 -3.54 24.86
CA GLU A 32 3.20 -3.85 25.88
C GLU A 32 4.60 -3.91 25.29
N CYS A 33 4.79 -4.54 24.13
CA CYS A 33 6.05 -4.57 23.40
C CYS A 33 6.55 -3.14 23.12
N SER A 34 5.67 -2.26 22.59
CA SER A 34 6.01 -0.87 22.30
C SER A 34 6.45 -0.09 23.55
N ARG A 35 5.78 -0.35 24.69
CA ARG A 35 6.13 0.25 25.99
C ARG A 35 7.47 -0.26 26.51
N GLU A 36 7.73 -1.56 26.39
CA GLU A 36 8.99 -2.17 26.81
C GLU A 36 10.16 -1.70 25.94
N CYS A 37 9.98 -1.64 24.63
CA CYS A 37 10.97 -1.06 23.73
C CYS A 37 11.27 0.40 24.09
N ARG A 38 10.26 1.19 24.51
CA ARG A 38 10.49 2.56 25.00
C ARG A 38 11.39 2.58 26.22
N ARG A 39 11.18 1.66 27.18
CA ARG A 39 12.01 1.53 28.37
C ARG A 39 13.46 1.22 27.99
N VAL A 40 13.68 0.28 27.07
CA VAL A 40 15.02 -0.06 26.55
C VAL A 40 15.67 1.15 25.90
N LEU A 41 14.95 1.87 25.03
CA LEU A 41 15.47 3.04 24.31
C LEU A 41 15.78 4.25 25.22
N LEU A 42 15.20 4.33 26.42
CA LEU A 42 15.61 5.33 27.41
C LEU A 42 16.98 5.03 28.00
N SER A 43 17.34 3.74 28.11
CA SER A 43 18.64 3.30 28.61
C SER A 43 19.69 3.23 27.50
N ASP A 44 19.32 2.73 26.33
CA ASP A 44 20.15 2.65 25.14
C ASP A 44 19.40 3.20 23.92
N PRO A 45 19.52 4.51 23.65
CA PRO A 45 18.91 5.11 22.47
C PRO A 45 19.46 4.55 21.16
N ALA A 46 20.61 3.89 21.12
CA ALA A 46 21.17 3.36 19.88
C ALA A 46 20.62 1.97 19.51
N ASP A 47 19.86 1.32 20.39
CA ASP A 47 19.32 -0.02 20.15
C ASP A 47 18.37 -0.05 18.95
N GLU A 48 18.90 -0.54 17.82
CA GLU A 48 18.15 -0.65 16.57
C GLU A 48 17.06 -1.73 16.62
N THR A 49 17.24 -2.79 17.41
CA THR A 49 16.26 -3.87 17.53
C THR A 49 15.04 -3.37 18.31
N ALA A 50 15.24 -2.72 19.46
CA ALA A 50 14.17 -2.11 20.23
C ALA A 50 13.43 -1.03 19.41
N ARG A 51 14.17 -0.21 18.65
CA ARG A 51 13.58 0.80 17.75
C ARG A 51 12.72 0.16 16.65
N LEU A 52 13.21 -0.92 16.03
CA LEU A 52 12.47 -1.67 15.02
C LEU A 52 11.17 -2.25 15.60
N LEU A 53 11.27 -3.01 16.70
CA LEU A 53 10.12 -3.64 17.35
C LEU A 53 9.09 -2.59 17.80
N GLN A 54 9.53 -1.44 18.30
CA GLN A 54 8.64 -0.33 18.67
C GLN A 54 7.87 0.22 17.46
N ALA A 55 8.55 0.45 16.34
CA ALA A 55 7.94 0.95 15.11
C ALA A 55 6.91 -0.04 14.57
N VAL A 56 7.27 -1.32 14.46
CA VAL A 56 6.37 -2.36 13.94
C VAL A 56 5.17 -2.57 14.87
N SER A 57 5.40 -2.63 16.18
CA SER A 57 4.32 -2.74 17.16
C SER A 57 3.35 -1.55 17.10
N SER A 58 3.86 -0.34 16.85
CA SER A 58 3.01 0.85 16.70
C SER A 58 2.09 0.74 15.49
N LEU A 59 2.62 0.29 14.34
CA LEU A 59 1.83 0.04 13.14
C LEU A 59 0.75 -1.02 13.39
N ARG A 60 1.11 -2.16 14.01
CA ARG A 60 0.19 -3.27 14.29
C ARG A 60 -0.86 -2.95 15.34
N SER A 61 -0.60 -1.98 16.22
CA SER A 61 -1.58 -1.47 17.20
C SER A 61 -2.62 -0.53 16.57
N GLY A 62 -2.60 -0.30 15.25
CA GLY A 62 -3.50 0.63 14.58
C GLY A 62 -3.14 2.11 14.80
N ARG A 63 -1.98 2.40 15.39
CA ARG A 63 -1.44 3.76 15.48
C ARG A 63 -0.67 4.03 14.18
N THR A 64 -1.36 4.51 13.16
CA THR A 64 -0.69 5.04 11.96
C THR A 64 0.01 6.33 12.35
N ASN A 65 1.31 6.25 12.60
CA ASN A 65 2.12 7.40 12.94
C ASN A 65 3.25 7.54 11.91
N GLU A 66 3.37 8.74 11.35
CA GLU A 66 4.45 9.14 10.42
C GLU A 66 5.82 8.75 10.96
N TRP A 67 6.00 8.90 12.28
CA TRP A 67 7.16 8.43 13.03
C TRP A 67 7.57 6.97 12.76
N ALA A 68 6.63 6.01 12.71
CA ALA A 68 6.99 4.62 12.46
C ALA A 68 7.45 4.41 11.02
N GLY A 69 6.83 5.11 10.06
CA GLY A 69 7.26 5.11 8.66
C GLY A 69 8.68 5.66 8.50
N ASP A 70 8.96 6.82 9.11
CA ASP A 70 10.28 7.46 9.07
C ASP A 70 11.35 6.61 9.75
N THR A 71 10.99 6.01 10.88
CA THR A 71 11.86 5.10 11.64
C THR A 71 12.22 3.87 10.80
N LEU A 72 11.24 3.24 10.15
CA LEU A 72 11.49 2.10 9.26
C LEU A 72 12.30 2.52 8.02
N ALA A 73 12.07 3.70 7.47
CA ALA A 73 12.87 4.26 6.38
C ALA A 73 14.34 4.44 6.78
N ALA A 74 14.61 4.95 7.99
CA ALA A 74 15.97 5.04 8.52
C ALA A 74 16.59 3.65 8.74
N LEU A 75 15.87 2.73 9.40
CA LEU A 75 16.36 1.38 9.71
C LEU A 75 16.54 0.51 8.46
N SER A 76 15.83 0.77 7.36
CA SER A 76 16.07 0.13 6.06
C SER A 76 17.46 0.41 5.46
N ARG A 77 18.25 1.27 6.11
CA ARG A 77 19.66 1.56 5.79
C ARG A 77 20.63 1.14 6.91
N SER A 78 20.15 0.45 7.94
CA SER A 78 20.97 -0.05 9.05
C SER A 78 22.14 -0.92 8.54
N ARG A 79 23.25 -0.94 9.28
CA ARG A 79 24.37 -1.85 8.99
C ARG A 79 24.05 -3.30 9.35
N ARG A 80 23.11 -3.53 10.28
CA ARG A 80 22.68 -4.86 10.72
C ARG A 80 21.73 -5.47 9.68
N PRO A 81 22.08 -6.60 9.03
CA PRO A 81 21.31 -7.15 7.91
C PRO A 81 19.85 -7.47 8.24
N GLU A 82 19.59 -8.13 9.37
CA GLU A 82 18.21 -8.53 9.73
C GLU A 82 17.33 -7.34 10.10
N VAL A 83 17.88 -6.35 10.81
CA VAL A 83 17.16 -5.11 11.10
C VAL A 83 16.81 -4.40 9.80
N ARG A 84 17.78 -4.32 8.89
CA ARG A 84 17.61 -3.70 7.58
C ARG A 84 16.55 -4.40 6.72
N ALA A 85 16.60 -5.73 6.67
CA ALA A 85 15.66 -6.53 5.88
C ALA A 85 14.24 -6.47 6.46
N MET A 86 14.09 -6.59 7.79
CA MET A 86 12.78 -6.50 8.44
C MET A 86 12.18 -5.09 8.30
N ALA A 87 12.99 -4.05 8.47
CA ALA A 87 12.56 -2.67 8.26
C ALA A 87 12.12 -2.43 6.80
N ALA A 88 12.85 -2.96 5.82
CA ALA A 88 12.48 -2.88 4.42
C ALA A 88 11.17 -3.64 4.13
N TYR A 89 10.97 -4.82 4.70
CA TYR A 89 9.72 -5.58 4.56
C TYR A 89 8.50 -4.80 5.07
N GLU A 90 8.58 -4.32 6.31
CA GLU A 90 7.47 -3.61 6.96
C GLU A 90 7.20 -2.26 6.29
N LEU A 91 8.25 -1.50 5.91
CA LEU A 91 8.08 -0.28 5.13
C LEU A 91 7.48 -0.55 3.76
N GLY A 92 7.93 -1.62 3.08
CA GLY A 92 7.40 -2.08 1.80
C GLY A 92 5.89 -2.33 1.85
N ARG A 93 5.42 -2.98 2.91
CA ARG A 93 3.99 -3.19 3.18
C ARG A 93 3.24 -1.87 3.39
N VAL A 94 3.82 -0.92 4.13
CA VAL A 94 3.23 0.41 4.38
C VAL A 94 3.10 1.24 3.10
N VAL A 95 4.15 1.29 2.26
CA VAL A 95 4.10 2.05 0.99
C VAL A 95 3.18 1.37 -0.03
N TRP A 96 3.11 0.04 -0.03
CA TRP A 96 2.15 -0.70 -0.84
C TRP A 96 0.71 -0.35 -0.43
N ALA A 97 0.41 -0.26 0.87
CA ALA A 97 -0.91 0.18 1.35
C ALA A 97 -1.26 1.61 0.89
N LYS A 98 -0.26 2.46 0.64
CA LYS A 98 -0.40 3.81 0.05
C LYS A 98 -0.46 3.82 -1.48
N ASN A 99 -0.55 2.65 -2.11
CA ASN A 99 -0.60 2.45 -3.56
C ASN A 99 0.68 2.88 -4.32
N ASP A 100 1.83 2.91 -3.65
CA ASP A 100 3.14 3.07 -4.29
C ASP A 100 3.79 1.71 -4.54
N ALA A 101 3.38 1.07 -5.64
CA ALA A 101 3.83 -0.27 -6.00
C ALA A 101 5.31 -0.33 -6.38
N GLY A 102 5.87 0.76 -6.94
CA GLY A 102 7.28 0.83 -7.33
C GLY A 102 8.20 0.82 -6.11
N ALA A 103 7.94 1.71 -5.15
CA ALA A 103 8.69 1.73 -3.89
C ALA A 103 8.49 0.43 -3.09
N ALA A 104 7.27 -0.12 -3.10
CA ALA A 104 6.98 -1.41 -2.47
C ALA A 104 7.81 -2.54 -3.07
N PHE A 105 7.93 -2.60 -4.40
CA PHE A 105 8.71 -3.61 -5.10
C PHE A 105 10.18 -3.56 -4.68
N ASP A 106 10.81 -2.38 -4.70
CA ASP A 106 12.22 -2.25 -4.32
C ASP A 106 12.48 -2.66 -2.87
N LEU A 107 11.60 -2.27 -1.95
CA LEU A 107 11.72 -2.57 -0.53
C LEU A 107 11.48 -4.06 -0.23
N LEU A 108 10.44 -4.67 -0.81
CA LEU A 108 10.13 -6.08 -0.62
C LEU A 108 11.19 -6.98 -1.28
N ARG A 109 11.66 -6.60 -2.48
CA ARG A 109 12.80 -7.28 -3.15
C ARG A 109 14.05 -7.21 -2.30
N LYS A 110 14.37 -6.04 -1.73
CA LYS A 110 15.50 -5.88 -0.81
C LYS A 110 15.39 -6.80 0.40
N ALA A 111 14.23 -6.84 1.05
CA ALA A 111 14.00 -7.73 2.18
C ALA A 111 14.19 -9.21 1.79
N PHE A 112 13.65 -9.61 0.64
CA PHE A 112 13.75 -10.98 0.13
C PHE A 112 15.17 -11.42 -0.19
N LEU A 113 15.98 -10.54 -0.77
CA LEU A 113 17.35 -10.86 -1.18
C LEU A 113 18.37 -10.76 -0.04
N GLU A 114 18.13 -9.91 0.96
CA GLU A 114 19.13 -9.61 2.00
C GLU A 114 18.90 -10.36 3.33
N THR A 115 17.69 -10.86 3.59
CA THR A 115 17.36 -11.57 4.84
C THR A 115 18.08 -12.91 4.96
N ARG A 116 18.53 -13.26 6.17
CA ARG A 116 18.99 -14.61 6.53
C ARG A 116 17.94 -15.37 7.34
N SER A 117 16.94 -14.68 7.87
CA SER A 117 15.80 -15.30 8.54
C SER A 117 14.89 -16.01 7.53
N GLN A 118 14.74 -17.32 7.67
CA GLN A 118 13.83 -18.13 6.85
C GLN A 118 12.37 -17.65 6.95
N PRO A 119 11.82 -17.35 8.14
CA PRO A 119 10.48 -16.79 8.24
C PRO A 119 10.30 -15.46 7.49
N LEU A 120 11.28 -14.56 7.55
CA LEU A 120 11.22 -13.28 6.85
C LEU A 120 11.41 -13.46 5.33
N PHE A 121 12.25 -14.40 4.91
CA PHE A 121 12.43 -14.79 3.51
C PHE A 121 11.10 -15.27 2.89
N LEU A 122 10.37 -16.14 3.58
CA LEU A 122 9.08 -16.64 3.08
C LEU A 122 8.02 -15.54 3.01
N ARG A 123 7.94 -14.67 4.03
CA ARG A 123 6.99 -13.54 4.05
C ARG A 123 7.26 -12.51 2.96
N SER A 124 8.52 -12.09 2.83
CA SER A 124 8.94 -11.13 1.81
C SER A 124 8.71 -11.70 0.41
N GLY A 125 9.04 -12.98 0.18
CA GLY A 125 8.77 -13.66 -1.08
C GLY A 125 7.26 -13.75 -1.40
N CYS A 126 6.43 -14.15 -0.44
CA CYS A 126 4.98 -14.25 -0.64
C CYS A 126 4.34 -12.88 -0.90
N SER A 127 4.76 -11.85 -0.16
CA SER A 127 4.29 -10.47 -0.37
C SER A 127 4.75 -9.92 -1.73
N LEU A 128 6.00 -10.16 -2.11
CA LEU A 128 6.56 -9.73 -3.40
C LEU A 128 5.86 -10.42 -4.58
N HIS A 129 5.61 -11.73 -4.49
CA HIS A 129 4.85 -12.46 -5.51
C HIS A 129 3.43 -11.94 -5.64
N THR A 130 2.77 -11.65 -4.51
CA THR A 130 1.44 -11.06 -4.49
C THR A 130 1.42 -9.68 -5.15
N LEU A 131 2.42 -8.83 -4.86
CA LEU A 131 2.59 -7.53 -5.50
C LEU A 131 2.80 -7.66 -7.01
N LEU A 132 3.65 -8.58 -7.46
CA LEU A 132 3.94 -8.80 -8.88
C LEU A 132 2.73 -9.35 -9.65
N ARG A 133 1.88 -10.15 -9.00
CA ARG A 133 0.60 -10.55 -9.60
C ARG A 133 -0.31 -9.35 -9.82
N ASP A 134 -0.37 -8.44 -8.85
CA ASP A 134 -1.20 -7.23 -8.94
C ASP A 134 -0.57 -6.18 -9.90
N PHE A 135 0.76 -6.19 -10.08
CA PHE A 135 1.53 -5.26 -10.93
C PHE A 135 2.61 -6.00 -11.77
N PRO A 136 2.23 -6.69 -12.86
CA PRO A 136 3.12 -7.59 -13.60
C PRO A 136 4.28 -6.92 -14.35
N THR A 137 4.27 -5.59 -14.47
CA THR A 137 5.36 -4.85 -15.09
C THR A 137 6.58 -4.69 -14.17
N LEU A 138 6.41 -4.82 -12.84
CA LEU A 138 7.43 -4.44 -11.85
C LEU A 138 8.59 -5.44 -11.68
N GLY A 139 8.60 -6.59 -12.36
CA GLY A 139 9.67 -7.60 -12.25
C GLY A 139 10.37 -7.95 -13.56
N LYS A 140 10.02 -7.30 -14.68
CA LYS A 140 10.48 -7.70 -16.03
C LYS A 140 12.01 -7.66 -16.20
N ASN A 141 12.67 -6.77 -15.46
CA ASN A 141 14.11 -6.58 -15.53
C ASN A 141 14.89 -7.48 -14.55
N ASP A 142 14.20 -8.34 -13.79
CA ASP A 142 14.81 -9.11 -12.69
C ASP A 142 14.39 -10.61 -12.75
N PRO A 143 14.74 -11.33 -13.84
CA PRO A 143 14.28 -12.70 -14.07
C PRO A 143 14.76 -13.69 -13.01
N SER A 144 15.92 -13.43 -12.39
CA SER A 144 16.47 -14.23 -11.30
C SER A 144 15.56 -14.20 -10.07
N VAL A 145 15.05 -13.03 -9.70
CA VAL A 145 14.10 -12.87 -8.59
C VAL A 145 12.81 -13.63 -8.88
N LEU A 146 12.28 -13.55 -10.11
CA LEU A 146 11.09 -14.29 -10.49
C LEU A 146 11.28 -15.81 -10.37
N GLN A 147 12.43 -16.32 -10.82
CA GLN A 147 12.77 -17.74 -10.68
C GLN A 147 12.89 -18.17 -9.21
N SER A 148 13.52 -17.35 -8.36
CA SER A 148 13.59 -17.61 -6.92
C SER A 148 12.20 -17.64 -6.28
N LEU A 149 11.30 -16.73 -6.67
CA LEU A 149 9.92 -16.71 -6.17
C LEU A 149 9.14 -17.97 -6.53
N GLU A 150 9.23 -18.44 -7.78
CA GLU A 150 8.57 -19.69 -8.18
C GLU A 150 9.15 -20.91 -7.44
N THR A 151 10.46 -20.91 -7.15
CA THR A 151 11.10 -21.97 -6.36
C THR A 151 10.58 -22.03 -4.93
N CYS A 152 10.29 -20.88 -4.32
CA CYS A 152 9.82 -20.79 -2.94
C CYS A 152 8.30 -20.91 -2.80
N ARG A 153 7.55 -20.75 -3.90
CA ARG A 153 6.08 -20.76 -3.92
C ARG A 153 5.42 -22.00 -3.28
N PRO A 154 5.97 -23.23 -3.41
CA PRO A 154 5.42 -24.40 -2.72
C PRO A 154 5.52 -24.33 -1.20
N LEU A 155 6.42 -23.51 -0.65
CA LEU A 155 6.64 -23.37 0.80
C LEU A 155 5.61 -22.45 1.47
N TRP A 156 4.78 -21.74 0.69
CA TRP A 156 3.81 -20.80 1.25
C TRP A 156 2.52 -21.50 1.66
N THR A 157 2.32 -21.63 2.96
CA THR A 157 1.09 -22.13 3.58
C THR A 157 -0.08 -21.17 3.35
N LEU A 158 -1.31 -21.65 3.59
CA LEU A 158 -2.50 -20.80 3.50
C LEU A 158 -2.43 -19.62 4.47
N GLU A 159 -2.05 -19.88 5.72
CA GLU A 159 -1.87 -18.87 6.77
C GLU A 159 -0.87 -17.78 6.35
N LEU A 160 0.27 -18.17 5.77
CA LEU A 160 1.27 -17.22 5.28
C LEU A 160 0.72 -16.37 4.12
N ARG A 161 -0.06 -16.96 3.21
CA ARG A 161 -0.68 -16.23 2.10
C ARG A 161 -1.74 -15.24 2.57
N GLU A 162 -2.48 -15.58 3.61
CA GLU A 162 -3.44 -14.69 4.25
C GLU A 162 -2.75 -13.52 4.95
N GLU A 163 -1.67 -13.77 5.69
CA GLU A 163 -0.83 -12.72 6.27
C GLU A 163 -0.24 -11.78 5.18
N CYS A 164 0.27 -12.38 4.11
CA CYS A 164 0.92 -11.68 3.01
C CYS A 164 -0.06 -11.11 1.98
N ALA A 165 -1.37 -11.18 2.25
CA ALA A 165 -2.39 -10.68 1.35
C ALA A 165 -2.19 -9.18 1.06
N SER A 166 -2.60 -8.78 -0.14
CA SER A 166 -2.47 -7.39 -0.61
C SER A 166 -3.14 -6.43 0.38
N PRO A 167 -2.40 -5.41 0.89
CA PRO A 167 -2.96 -4.45 1.84
C PRO A 167 -4.02 -3.54 1.20
N LEU A 168 -4.09 -3.49 -0.12
CA LEU A 168 -5.10 -2.77 -0.88
C LEU A 168 -6.49 -3.47 -0.87
N GLY A 169 -6.55 -4.72 -0.38
CA GLY A 169 -7.77 -5.53 -0.35
C GLY A 169 -8.29 -5.93 -1.75
N PRO A 170 -9.42 -6.65 -1.83
CA PRO A 170 -10.02 -7.06 -3.12
C PRO A 170 -10.46 -5.87 -3.98
N GLN A 171 -10.82 -4.74 -3.34
CA GLN A 171 -11.32 -3.53 -4.01
C GLN A 171 -10.19 -2.63 -4.53
N GLY A 172 -8.97 -2.76 -4.00
CA GLY A 172 -7.79 -2.04 -4.50
C GLY A 172 -7.00 -2.82 -5.55
N ARG A 173 -7.42 -4.06 -5.87
CA ARG A 173 -7.06 -4.71 -7.13
C ARG A 173 -7.79 -3.98 -8.24
N GLU A 174 -7.06 -3.24 -9.08
CA GLU A 174 -7.68 -2.66 -10.27
C GLU A 174 -8.23 -3.82 -11.13
N PRO A 175 -9.54 -3.82 -11.45
CA PRO A 175 -10.08 -4.77 -12.41
C PRO A 175 -9.25 -4.68 -13.69
N TRP A 176 -8.98 -5.81 -14.34
CA TRP A 176 -8.30 -5.82 -15.65
C TRP A 176 -8.96 -4.83 -16.65
N VAL A 177 -10.26 -4.59 -16.50
CA VAL A 177 -11.09 -3.64 -17.25
C VAL A 177 -10.74 -2.16 -17.01
N ALA A 178 -10.10 -1.82 -15.89
CA ALA A 178 -9.68 -0.46 -15.52
C ALA A 178 -8.26 -0.10 -16.01
N THR A 179 -7.45 -1.09 -16.40
CA THR A 179 -6.07 -0.94 -16.88
C THR A 179 -5.93 0.06 -18.04
N PRO A 180 -6.81 0.05 -19.08
CA PRO A 180 -6.75 1.02 -20.16
C PRO A 180 -7.02 2.45 -19.68
N GLY A 181 -8.00 2.63 -18.78
CA GLY A 181 -8.34 3.93 -18.22
C GLY A 181 -7.18 4.54 -17.42
N ARG A 182 -6.48 3.74 -16.63
CA ARG A 182 -5.29 4.19 -15.90
C ARG A 182 -4.14 4.57 -16.83
N TRP A 183 -3.91 3.84 -17.92
CA TRP A 183 -2.87 4.20 -18.90
C TRP A 183 -3.15 5.57 -19.52
N VAL A 184 -4.40 5.82 -19.91
CA VAL A 184 -4.84 7.12 -20.45
C VAL A 184 -4.64 8.24 -19.43
N VAL A 185 -5.02 8.01 -18.16
CA VAL A 185 -4.81 9.01 -17.09
C VAL A 185 -3.35 9.27 -16.82
N THR A 186 -2.52 8.23 -16.81
CA THR A 186 -1.07 8.35 -16.57
C THR A 186 -0.41 9.11 -17.72
N PHE A 187 -0.75 8.79 -18.97
CA PHE A 187 -0.30 9.53 -20.15
C PHE A 187 -0.73 11.00 -20.08
N TYR A 188 -1.99 11.26 -19.77
CA TYR A 188 -2.51 12.63 -19.62
C TYR A 188 -1.76 13.41 -18.53
N ARG A 189 -1.55 12.84 -17.34
CA ARG A 189 -0.86 13.52 -16.23
C ARG A 189 0.62 13.79 -16.51
N ASN A 190 1.29 12.90 -17.23
CA ASN A 190 2.72 13.03 -17.51
C ASN A 190 3.01 13.91 -18.73
N GLN A 191 2.21 13.79 -19.80
CA GLN A 191 2.52 14.40 -21.10
C GLN A 191 1.68 15.65 -21.40
N ILE A 192 0.43 15.69 -20.92
CA ILE A 192 -0.54 16.72 -21.31
C ILE A 192 -0.71 17.76 -20.20
N ALA A 193 -0.97 17.31 -18.96
CA ALA A 193 -1.25 18.17 -17.82
C ALA A 193 -0.18 19.26 -17.56
N PRO A 194 1.13 19.02 -17.73
CA PRO A 194 2.15 20.07 -17.55
C PRO A 194 2.01 21.23 -18.55
N ALA A 195 1.47 20.98 -19.75
CA ALA A 195 1.32 22.00 -20.79
C ALA A 195 0.02 22.82 -20.64
N ILE A 196 -1.03 22.24 -20.04
CA ILE A 196 -2.37 22.87 -19.95
C ILE A 196 -2.71 23.41 -18.55
N GLY A 197 -2.00 22.97 -17.52
CA GLY A 197 -2.25 23.35 -16.13
C GLY A 197 -3.50 22.72 -15.53
N ALA A 198 -3.69 22.86 -14.21
CA ALA A 198 -4.86 22.34 -13.50
C ALA A 198 -6.05 23.31 -13.60
N ARG A 199 -6.83 23.22 -14.69
CA ARG A 199 -7.96 24.12 -14.99
C ARG A 199 -9.36 23.54 -14.73
N CYS A 200 -9.47 22.35 -14.14
CA CYS A 200 -10.77 21.72 -13.91
C CYS A 200 -11.55 22.46 -12.81
N SER A 201 -12.76 22.91 -13.15
CA SER A 201 -13.69 23.55 -12.22
C SER A 201 -14.54 22.57 -11.41
N LEU A 202 -14.34 21.26 -11.61
CA LEU A 202 -15.14 20.21 -10.98
C LEU A 202 -14.35 19.42 -9.93
N GLU A 203 -15.07 18.93 -8.92
CA GLU A 203 -14.56 18.03 -7.88
C GLU A 203 -15.36 16.72 -7.90
N PRO A 204 -14.72 15.54 -8.05
CA PRO A 204 -13.28 15.34 -8.23
C PRO A 204 -12.80 15.77 -9.62
N SER A 205 -11.49 16.06 -9.75
CA SER A 205 -10.89 16.40 -11.06
C SER A 205 -11.21 15.36 -12.14
N CYS A 206 -11.25 15.77 -13.42
CA CYS A 206 -11.56 14.86 -14.56
C CYS A 206 -10.74 13.57 -14.54
N SER A 207 -9.46 13.65 -14.16
CA SER A 207 -8.58 12.48 -14.07
C SER A 207 -8.96 11.52 -12.94
N VAL A 208 -9.35 12.04 -11.78
CA VAL A 208 -9.79 11.24 -10.63
C VAL A 208 -11.16 10.63 -10.89
N TYR A 209 -12.06 11.41 -11.51
CA TYR A 209 -13.36 10.92 -11.96
C TYR A 209 -13.23 9.80 -12.97
N PHE A 210 -12.40 9.96 -14.00
CA PHE A 210 -12.23 8.94 -15.02
C PHE A 210 -11.63 7.66 -14.45
N LEU A 211 -10.68 7.75 -13.50
CA LEU A 211 -10.22 6.58 -12.75
C LEU A 211 -11.37 5.90 -11.98
N ALA A 212 -12.19 6.67 -11.27
CA ALA A 212 -13.32 6.12 -10.51
C ALA A 212 -14.38 5.49 -11.44
N ALA A 213 -14.70 6.13 -12.56
CA ALA A 213 -15.63 5.65 -13.57
C ALA A 213 -15.09 4.39 -14.27
N SER A 214 -13.81 4.36 -14.64
CA SER A 214 -13.18 3.17 -15.22
C SER A 214 -13.06 2.01 -14.24
N ARG A 215 -12.87 2.27 -12.95
CA ARG A 215 -12.91 1.22 -11.91
C ARG A 215 -14.29 0.62 -11.77
N LYS A 216 -15.33 1.46 -11.84
CA LYS A 216 -16.72 1.03 -11.64
C LYS A 216 -17.35 0.39 -12.87
N HIS A 217 -17.08 0.94 -14.05
CA HIS A 217 -17.79 0.61 -15.30
C HIS A 217 -16.85 0.21 -16.46
N GLY A 218 -15.55 0.09 -16.21
CA GLY A 218 -14.59 -0.34 -17.23
C GLY A 218 -14.44 0.66 -18.38
N LEU A 219 -14.53 0.18 -19.62
CA LEU A 219 -14.41 1.03 -20.82
C LEU A 219 -15.55 2.05 -20.95
N LEU A 220 -16.68 1.84 -20.28
CA LEU A 220 -17.78 2.81 -20.23
C LEU A 220 -17.41 4.08 -19.44
N GLY A 221 -16.30 4.08 -18.71
CA GLY A 221 -15.73 5.30 -18.14
C GLY A 221 -15.42 6.37 -19.19
N LEU A 222 -15.12 5.98 -20.45
CA LEU A 222 -14.82 6.93 -21.54
C LEU A 222 -16.05 7.76 -21.95
N PRO A 223 -17.20 7.14 -22.33
CA PRO A 223 -18.40 7.91 -22.61
C PRO A 223 -18.92 8.66 -21.37
N MET A 224 -18.72 8.15 -20.15
CA MET A 224 -19.07 8.88 -18.93
C MET A 224 -18.21 10.13 -18.71
N LEU A 225 -16.91 10.07 -19.02
CA LEU A 225 -16.03 11.24 -19.00
C LEU A 225 -16.44 12.24 -20.09
N ALA A 226 -16.79 11.76 -21.28
CA ALA A 226 -17.23 12.62 -22.38
C ALA A 226 -18.55 13.35 -22.04
N ASP A 227 -19.54 12.64 -21.50
CA ASP A 227 -20.80 13.22 -21.00
C ASP A 227 -20.52 14.31 -19.97
N ARG A 228 -19.64 14.02 -19.01
CA ARG A 228 -19.21 14.97 -17.97
C ARG A 228 -18.58 16.24 -18.56
N LEU A 229 -17.69 16.12 -19.53
CA LEU A 229 -17.05 17.28 -20.18
C LEU A 229 -18.06 18.15 -20.94
N VAL A 230 -19.09 17.55 -21.55
CA VAL A 230 -20.17 18.29 -22.22
C VAL A 230 -21.06 19.02 -21.21
N ARG A 231 -21.27 18.42 -20.02
CA ARG A 231 -22.09 18.99 -18.95
C ARG A 231 -21.37 20.03 -18.09
N GLU A 232 -20.04 20.04 -18.08
CA GLU A 232 -19.24 20.93 -17.21
C GLU A 232 -19.70 22.41 -17.25
N PRO A 233 -19.96 23.04 -18.42
CA PRO A 233 -20.38 24.44 -18.46
C PRO A 233 -21.73 24.70 -17.76
N SER A 234 -22.67 23.76 -17.83
CA SER A 234 -23.98 23.91 -17.17
C SER A 234 -23.88 23.71 -15.66
N VAL A 235 -23.06 22.76 -15.19
CA VAL A 235 -22.83 22.54 -13.75
C VAL A 235 -22.19 23.78 -13.11
N VAL A 236 -21.19 24.35 -13.78
CA VAL A 236 -20.52 25.58 -13.33
C VAL A 236 -21.46 26.78 -13.36
N ALA A 237 -22.27 26.93 -14.41
CA ALA A 237 -23.24 28.02 -14.53
C ALA A 237 -24.38 27.92 -13.50
N GLU A 238 -24.82 26.70 -13.17
CA GLU A 238 -25.84 26.46 -12.15
C GLU A 238 -25.30 26.61 -10.71
N GLY A 239 -23.98 26.54 -10.53
CA GLY A 239 -23.33 26.73 -9.24
C GLY A 239 -23.71 25.70 -8.18
N ARG A 240 -24.19 24.51 -8.59
CA ARG A 240 -24.67 23.48 -7.64
C ARG A 240 -23.51 22.86 -6.86
N HIS A 241 -23.71 22.73 -5.56
CA HIS A 241 -22.80 22.06 -4.62
C HIS A 241 -21.34 22.55 -4.68
N PRO A 242 -21.05 23.82 -4.36
CA PRO A 242 -19.69 24.31 -4.30
C PRO A 242 -18.91 23.58 -3.19
N VAL A 243 -17.75 23.03 -3.54
CA VAL A 243 -16.80 22.41 -2.63
C VAL A 243 -15.79 23.48 -2.22
N GLN A 244 -15.73 23.77 -0.91
CA GLN A 244 -14.74 24.70 -0.38
C GLN A 244 -13.39 24.01 -0.16
N GLY A 245 -12.31 24.67 -0.58
CA GLY A 245 -10.92 24.26 -0.38
C GLY A 245 -9.99 25.47 -0.53
N ASP A 246 -8.68 25.28 -0.34
CA ASP A 246 -7.65 26.34 -0.34
C ASP A 246 -7.38 26.98 -1.74
N GLY A 247 -8.32 26.90 -2.69
CA GLY A 247 -8.15 27.30 -4.09
C GLY A 247 -9.44 27.83 -4.73
N PRO A 248 -9.48 27.96 -6.08
CA PRO A 248 -10.69 28.41 -6.78
C PRO A 248 -11.86 27.47 -6.50
N THR A 249 -13.06 28.04 -6.34
CA THR A 249 -14.29 27.27 -6.05
C THR A 249 -14.50 26.19 -7.10
N ARG A 250 -14.68 24.95 -6.64
CA ARG A 250 -15.01 23.79 -7.49
C ARG A 250 -16.43 23.34 -7.24
N PHE A 251 -17.03 22.69 -8.22
CA PHE A 251 -18.40 22.18 -8.13
C PHE A 251 -18.40 20.65 -8.06
N ALA A 252 -19.17 20.10 -7.12
CA ALA A 252 -19.25 18.65 -6.94
C ALA A 252 -19.97 18.01 -8.14
N ASP A 253 -19.31 17.02 -8.75
CA ASP A 253 -19.86 16.25 -9.86
C ASP A 253 -19.29 14.81 -9.82
N PRO A 254 -19.74 13.99 -8.84
CA PRO A 254 -19.23 12.64 -8.61
C PRO A 254 -19.77 11.62 -9.63
N VAL A 255 -19.09 10.47 -9.75
CA VAL A 255 -19.50 9.36 -10.65
C VAL A 255 -20.94 8.90 -10.39
N SER A 256 -21.42 9.00 -9.15
CA SER A 256 -22.79 8.65 -8.77
C SER A 256 -23.87 9.38 -9.57
N ASP A 257 -23.57 10.60 -10.03
CA ASP A 257 -24.54 11.46 -10.72
C ASP A 257 -24.71 11.07 -12.19
N HIS A 258 -23.83 10.19 -12.68
CA HIS A 258 -23.85 9.62 -14.03
C HIS A 258 -24.17 8.12 -14.03
N ASP A 259 -24.49 7.52 -12.87
CA ASP A 259 -24.77 6.09 -12.75
C ASP A 259 -26.22 5.72 -13.12
N ALA A 260 -27.11 6.70 -13.28
CA ALA A 260 -28.55 6.46 -13.44
C ALA A 260 -28.89 5.59 -14.67
N TRP A 261 -28.13 5.71 -15.75
CA TRP A 261 -28.33 4.92 -16.98
C TRP A 261 -28.15 3.41 -16.75
N PHE A 262 -27.37 3.03 -15.73
CA PHE A 262 -27.08 1.63 -15.41
C PHE A 262 -28.05 1.01 -14.39
N ARG A 263 -28.94 1.81 -13.78
CA ARG A 263 -29.94 1.32 -12.81
C ARG A 263 -31.29 0.98 -13.44
N ALA A 264 -31.48 1.22 -14.74
CA ALA A 264 -32.77 1.16 -15.40
C ALA A 264 -33.19 -0.22 -15.96
N GLU A 265 -32.47 -1.31 -15.67
CA GLU A 265 -32.85 -2.67 -16.11
C GLU A 265 -33.32 -3.56 -14.95
N GLY A 266 -34.30 -3.10 -14.17
CA GLY A 266 -34.80 -3.85 -13.01
C GLY A 266 -36.20 -3.50 -12.54
N GLY A 267 -37.13 -3.18 -13.45
CA GLY A 267 -38.52 -2.96 -13.08
C GLY A 267 -39.48 -2.88 -14.27
N GLU A 268 -39.92 -4.03 -14.76
CA GLU A 268 -41.29 -4.55 -14.61
C GLU A 268 -41.30 -6.06 -14.90
#